data_AF-A0A1S4VT87-F1
#
_entry.id   AF-A0A1S4VT87-F1
#
_cell.length_a   1.000
_cell.length_b   1.000
_cell.length_c   1.000
_cell.angle_alpha   90.00
_cell.angle_beta   90.00
_cell.angle_gamma   90.00
#
_symmetry.space_group_name_H-M   'P 1'
#
loop_
_entity.id
_entity.type
_entity.pdbx_description
1 polymer ?
#
loop_
_entity_poly.entity_id
_entity_poly.type
_entity_poly.pdbx_seq_one_letter_code
_entity_poly.pdbx_strand_id
1 'polypeptide(L)'
;MTTSEKVSETEAEASEIAGESNGQEADAQAIVKRFVVTSHGGYRTRLAIPGVGPFSVVMVSTSEITAQDVPFQGNAVCQVHNVVPENGGVRVRGFIDFGADIRVQLAVFVA
;
A
#
# COMPACT_ATOMS: atom_id res chain seq x y z
N MET A 1 -49.24 -33.14 45.95
CA MET A 1 -48.40 -32.02 45.50
C MET A 1 -47.97 -32.33 44.07
N THR A 2 -48.25 -31.40 43.14
CA THR A 2 -47.66 -31.21 41.79
C THR A 2 -47.69 -32.44 40.85
N THR A 3 -48.70 -32.65 39.99
CA THR A 3 -49.02 -31.97 38.70
C THR A 3 -47.85 -31.95 37.70
N SER A 4 -47.99 -32.67 36.58
CA SER A 4 -48.14 -32.10 35.22
C SER A 4 -47.85 -33.11 34.11
N GLU A 5 -48.89 -33.37 33.33
CA GLU A 5 -48.83 -33.74 31.91
C GLU A 5 -48.03 -32.69 31.10
N LYS A 6 -47.33 -33.12 30.05
CA LYS A 6 -47.56 -32.58 28.70
C LYS A 6 -46.79 -33.30 27.59
N VAL A 7 -47.58 -33.64 26.59
CA VAL A 7 -47.29 -33.95 25.18
C VAL A 7 -46.74 -32.71 24.47
N SER A 8 -45.87 -32.86 23.46
CA SER A 8 -45.91 -32.15 22.15
C SER A 8 -44.65 -32.47 21.33
N GLU A 9 -44.80 -33.07 20.14
CA GLU A 9 -44.76 -32.44 18.80
C GLU A 9 -43.32 -32.25 18.29
N THR A 10 -42.91 -32.97 17.23
CA THR A 10 -43.03 -32.65 15.79
C THR A 10 -42.15 -31.47 15.39
N GLU A 11 -41.36 -31.69 14.33
CA GLU A 11 -41.05 -30.77 13.21
C GLU A 11 -39.58 -30.81 12.76
N ALA A 12 -39.47 -30.69 11.44
CA ALA A 12 -38.29 -30.77 10.61
C ALA A 12 -37.56 -29.42 10.53
N GLU A 13 -36.25 -29.45 10.31
CA GLU A 13 -35.49 -28.32 9.73
C GLU A 13 -34.43 -28.90 8.78
N ALA A 14 -34.61 -28.70 7.46
CA ALA A 14 -34.10 -27.57 6.67
C ALA A 14 -32.61 -27.77 6.31
N SER A 15 -32.31 -28.40 5.18
CA SER A 15 -32.12 -27.79 3.84
C SER A 15 -31.04 -26.71 3.81
N GLU A 16 -30.04 -26.98 2.97
CA GLU A 16 -28.82 -26.23 2.69
C GLU A 16 -29.07 -24.78 2.26
N ILE A 17 -28.20 -23.86 2.71
CA ILE A 17 -27.86 -22.64 1.98
C ILE A 17 -26.34 -22.46 2.05
N ALA A 18 -25.62 -23.13 1.15
CA ALA A 18 -24.25 -22.76 0.81
C ALA A 18 -24.32 -21.45 0.00
N GLY A 19 -24.25 -20.32 0.69
CA GLY A 19 -24.12 -19.02 0.06
C GLY A 19 -22.72 -18.86 -0.50
N GLU A 20 -22.52 -19.16 -1.77
CA GLU A 20 -21.38 -18.64 -2.53
C GLU A 20 -21.54 -17.12 -2.62
N SER A 21 -20.87 -16.39 -1.72
CA SER A 21 -20.73 -14.96 -1.86
C SER A 21 -19.78 -14.70 -3.04
N ASN A 22 -20.36 -14.43 -4.21
CA ASN A 22 -19.65 -13.76 -5.30
C ASN A 22 -19.26 -12.36 -4.81
N GLY A 23 -18.13 -12.27 -4.12
CA GLY A 23 -17.44 -11.03 -3.87
C GLY A 23 -17.00 -10.48 -5.20
N GLN A 24 -17.77 -9.54 -5.76
CA GLN A 24 -17.26 -8.65 -6.79
C GLN A 24 -16.12 -7.86 -6.14
N GLU A 25 -14.88 -8.29 -6.38
CA GLU A 25 -13.70 -7.48 -6.14
C GLU A 25 -13.92 -6.18 -6.92
N ALA A 26 -14.20 -5.10 -6.18
CA ALA A 26 -14.14 -3.77 -6.75
C ALA A 26 -12.69 -3.60 -7.23
N ASP A 27 -12.48 -3.40 -8.53
CA ASP A 27 -11.18 -3.08 -9.10
C ASP A 27 -10.64 -1.84 -8.38
N ALA A 28 -9.81 -2.06 -7.35
CA ALA A 28 -9.16 -0.99 -6.62
C ALA A 28 -8.22 -0.30 -7.60
N GLN A 29 -8.57 0.93 -8.00
CA GLN A 29 -7.70 1.71 -8.87
C GLN A 29 -6.39 2.00 -8.14
N ALA A 30 -5.28 1.54 -8.72
CA ALA A 30 -3.96 1.77 -8.16
C ALA A 30 -3.67 3.28 -8.03
N ILE A 31 -3.10 3.69 -6.90
CA ILE A 31 -2.68 5.07 -6.68
C ILE A 31 -1.24 5.21 -7.19
N VAL A 32 -1.03 6.11 -8.16
CA VAL A 32 0.30 6.46 -8.67
C VAL A 32 0.64 7.90 -8.28
N LYS A 33 1.75 8.10 -7.57
CA LYS A 33 2.25 9.42 -7.15
C LYS A 33 3.74 9.54 -7.43
N ARG A 34 4.20 10.78 -7.66
CA ARG A 34 5.62 11.11 -7.85
C ARG A 34 6.01 12.16 -6.84
N PHE A 35 7.17 11.96 -6.21
CA PHE A 35 7.76 12.88 -5.26
C PHE A 35 9.20 13.16 -5.67
N VAL A 36 9.74 14.31 -5.30
CA VAL A 36 11.15 14.65 -5.55
C VAL A 36 11.87 14.73 -4.21
N VAL A 37 13.06 14.14 -4.16
CA VAL A 37 14.01 14.27 -3.06
C VAL A 37 15.28 14.88 -3.63
N THR A 38 15.83 15.88 -2.93
CA THR A 38 17.15 16.45 -3.22
C THR A 38 18.08 16.03 -2.10
N SER A 39 19.06 15.18 -2.39
CA SER A 39 19.97 14.65 -1.38
C SER A 39 21.21 14.00 -2.02
N HIS A 40 22.18 13.66 -1.17
CA HIS A 40 23.24 12.69 -1.41
C HIS A 40 23.44 11.87 -0.14
N GLY A 41 24.00 10.67 -0.28
CA GLY A 41 24.07 9.72 0.82
C GLY A 41 22.68 9.21 1.23
N GLY A 42 22.47 8.97 2.53
CA GLY A 42 21.24 8.37 3.05
C GLY A 42 20.10 9.37 3.22
N TYR A 43 18.91 9.07 2.70
CA TYR A 43 17.70 9.87 2.91
C TYR A 43 16.60 9.10 3.66
N ARG A 44 15.75 9.86 4.38
CA ARG A 44 14.54 9.36 5.04
C ARG A 44 13.43 10.38 4.86
N THR A 45 12.33 10.00 4.22
CA THR A 45 11.20 10.90 3.94
C THR A 45 9.86 10.22 4.18
N ARG A 46 8.85 11.03 4.50
CA ARG A 46 7.45 10.60 4.59
C ARG A 46 6.68 11.21 3.42
N LEU A 47 6.12 10.36 2.59
CA LEU A 47 5.33 10.72 1.42
C LEU A 47 3.85 10.73 1.80
N ALA A 48 3.19 11.88 1.72
CA ALA A 48 1.76 11.99 2.04
C ALA A 48 0.92 11.41 0.89
N ILE A 49 0.22 10.31 1.17
CA ILE A 49 -0.63 9.61 0.21
C ILE A 49 -1.93 9.22 0.93
N PRO A 50 -2.99 10.07 0.83
CA PRO A 50 -4.28 9.75 1.40
C PRO A 50 -4.81 8.40 0.89
N GLY A 51 -5.43 7.62 1.77
CA GLY A 51 -5.97 6.29 1.44
C GLY A 51 -4.98 5.13 1.64
N VAL A 52 -3.69 5.40 1.87
CA VAL A 52 -2.73 4.35 2.25
C VAL A 52 -2.94 3.95 3.71
N GLY A 53 -2.94 2.64 3.97
CA GLY A 53 -2.91 2.07 5.31
C GLY A 53 -1.69 1.17 5.53
N PRO A 54 -1.44 0.71 6.77
CA PRO A 54 -0.30 -0.15 7.12
C PRO A 54 -0.23 -1.48 6.35
N PHE A 55 -1.34 -1.93 5.77
CA PHE A 55 -1.45 -3.17 5.02
C PHE A 55 -1.52 -2.97 3.49
N SER A 56 -1.46 -1.72 3.02
CA SER A 56 -1.43 -1.44 1.58
C SER A 56 -0.19 -2.04 0.92
N VAL A 57 -0.32 -2.54 -0.30
CA VAL A 57 0.83 -3.03 -1.07
C VAL A 57 1.47 -1.83 -1.78
N VAL A 58 2.71 -1.51 -1.45
CA VAL A 58 3.40 -0.33 -1.98
C VAL A 58 4.71 -0.71 -2.65
N MET A 59 4.89 -0.23 -3.87
CA MET A 59 6.17 -0.28 -4.58
C MET A 59 6.70 1.14 -4.79
N VAL A 60 8.01 1.33 -4.61
CA VAL A 60 8.69 2.59 -4.87
C VAL A 60 9.89 2.34 -5.78
N SER A 61 9.98 3.10 -6.86
CA SER A 61 11.18 3.18 -7.69
C SER A 61 11.82 4.56 -7.58
N THR A 62 13.11 4.63 -7.92
CA THR A 62 13.87 5.88 -7.91
C THR A 62 14.59 6.09 -9.25
N SER A 63 14.74 7.35 -9.67
CA SER A 63 15.48 7.74 -10.87
C SER A 63 16.05 9.14 -10.72
N GLU A 64 17.22 9.40 -11.30
CA GLU A 64 17.70 10.77 -11.51
C GLU A 64 16.72 11.53 -12.41
N ILE A 65 16.58 12.84 -12.19
CA ILE A 65 15.71 13.70 -13.00
C ILE A 65 16.41 14.97 -13.46
N THR A 66 16.07 15.43 -14.67
CA THR A 66 16.57 16.70 -15.21
C THR A 66 15.98 17.90 -14.45
N ALA A 67 16.42 19.12 -14.79
CA ALA A 67 15.80 20.34 -14.29
C ALA A 67 14.32 20.48 -14.68
N GLN A 68 13.86 19.75 -15.70
CA GLN A 68 12.47 19.69 -16.16
C GLN A 68 11.74 18.43 -15.66
N ASP A 69 12.26 17.78 -14.63
CA ASP A 69 11.66 16.59 -13.99
C ASP A 69 11.49 15.37 -14.91
N VAL A 70 12.34 15.27 -15.94
CA VAL A 70 12.36 14.12 -16.85
C VAL A 70 13.30 13.05 -16.29
N PRO A 71 12.84 11.79 -16.06
CA PRO A 71 13.70 10.70 -15.63
C PRO A 71 14.80 10.38 -16.65
N PHE A 72 16.01 10.14 -16.17
CA PHE A 72 17.13 9.68 -16.98
C PHE A 72 18.06 8.77 -16.15
N GLN A 73 19.00 8.12 -16.83
CA GLN A 73 20.05 7.34 -16.18
C GLN A 73 21.37 8.12 -16.29
N GLY A 74 21.83 8.66 -15.17
CA GLY A 74 23.12 9.32 -15.04
C GLY A 74 24.14 8.40 -14.38
N ASN A 75 25.05 9.01 -13.62
CA ASN A 75 26.17 8.32 -12.96
C ASN A 75 25.90 7.98 -11.49
N ALA A 76 24.79 8.44 -10.92
CA ALA A 76 24.51 8.24 -9.50
C ALA A 76 23.89 6.87 -9.24
N VAL A 77 24.37 6.14 -8.22
CA VAL A 77 23.70 4.91 -7.77
C VAL A 77 22.56 5.29 -6.83
N CYS A 78 21.32 5.11 -7.29
CA CYS A 78 20.12 5.42 -6.51
C CYS A 78 19.45 4.14 -6.00
N GLN A 79 19.22 4.04 -4.69
CA GLN A 79 18.68 2.85 -4.04
C GLN A 79 17.51 3.17 -3.13
N VAL A 80 16.48 2.33 -3.16
CA VAL A 80 15.41 2.30 -2.16
C VAL A 80 15.70 1.14 -1.21
N HIS A 81 15.86 1.42 0.09
CA HIS A 81 16.18 0.42 1.11
C HIS A 81 14.95 -0.10 1.83
N ASN A 82 14.05 0.79 2.25
CA ASN A 82 12.83 0.41 2.96
C ASN A 82 11.66 1.27 2.52
N VAL A 83 10.52 0.60 2.37
CA VAL A 83 9.22 1.20 2.09
C VAL A 83 8.28 0.70 3.18
N VAL A 84 7.73 1.62 3.97
CA VAL A 84 6.83 1.29 5.08
C VAL A 84 5.53 2.08 4.88
N PRO A 85 4.45 1.40 4.45
CA PRO A 85 3.10 1.98 4.43
C PRO A 85 2.64 2.32 5.85
N GLU A 86 1.96 3.44 6.01
CA GLU A 86 1.38 3.90 7.27
C GLU A 86 0.08 4.67 7.00
N ASN A 87 -0.70 4.98 8.04
CA ASN A 87 -1.96 5.70 7.88
C ASN A 87 -1.75 7.05 7.17
N GLY A 88 -2.25 7.16 5.94
CA GLY A 88 -2.18 8.35 5.10
C GLY A 88 -0.80 8.65 4.49
N GLY A 89 0.10 7.66 4.40
CA GLY A 89 1.39 7.89 3.75
C GLY A 89 2.32 6.70 3.68
N VAL A 90 3.53 6.95 3.17
CA VAL A 90 4.58 5.95 3.02
C VAL A 90 5.89 6.54 3.50
N ARG A 91 6.54 5.86 4.44
CA ARG A 91 7.89 6.20 4.87
C ARG A 91 8.90 5.47 3.99
N VAL A 92 9.81 6.23 3.38
CA VAL A 92 10.83 5.69 2.48
C VAL A 92 12.21 6.03 3.03
N ARG A 93 13.08 5.02 3.07
CA ARG A 93 14.52 5.17 3.30
C ARG A 93 15.26 4.70 2.06
N GLY A 94 16.30 5.41 1.67
CA GLY A 94 17.16 5.04 0.57
C GLY A 94 18.54 5.67 0.64
N PHE A 95 19.28 5.57 -0.45
CA PHE A 95 20.63 6.09 -0.58
C PHE A 95 20.89 6.58 -2.00
N ILE A 96 21.66 7.66 -2.13
CA ILE A 96 22.13 8.22 -3.39
C ILE A 96 23.65 8.28 -3.30
N ASP A 97 24.33 7.38 -4.02
CA ASP A 97 25.79 7.43 -4.13
C ASP A 97 26.17 8.47 -5.19
N PHE A 98 26.39 9.69 -4.71
CA PHE A 98 26.89 10.79 -5.52
C PHE A 98 27.65 11.79 -4.64
N GLY A 99 28.63 12.49 -5.21
CA GLY A 99 29.48 13.42 -4.46
C GLY A 99 28.83 14.76 -4.08
N ALA A 100 27.57 14.98 -4.45
CA ALA A 100 26.83 16.21 -4.18
C ALA A 100 25.32 15.94 -4.20
N ASP A 101 24.53 16.84 -3.63
CA ASP A 101 23.07 16.75 -3.70
C ASP A 101 22.58 16.74 -5.15
N ILE A 102 21.78 15.74 -5.48
CA ILE A 102 21.07 15.67 -6.77
C ILE A 102 19.58 15.46 -6.54
N ARG A 103 18.80 15.80 -7.56
CA ARG A 103 17.36 15.59 -7.57
C ARG A 103 17.07 14.18 -8.09
N VAL A 104 16.34 13.41 -7.30
CA VAL A 104 15.80 12.12 -7.71
C VAL A 104 14.29 12.11 -7.54
N GLN A 105 13.60 11.46 -8.46
CA GLN A 105 12.19 11.18 -8.32
C GLN A 105 11.98 9.86 -7.58
N LEU A 106 11.01 9.83 -6.68
CA LEU A 106 10.41 8.62 -6.13
C LEU A 106 9.05 8.43 -6.80
N ALA A 107 8.91 7.40 -7.64
CA ALA A 107 7.62 6.99 -8.18
C ALA A 107 7.03 5.93 -7.25
N VAL A 108 5.81 6.18 -6.77
CA VAL A 108 5.11 5.34 -5.79
C VAL A 108 3.88 4.76 -6.46
N PHE A 109 3.74 3.45 -6.36
CA PHE A 109 2.58 2.67 -6.76
C PHE A 109 1.97 2.05 -5.50
N VAL A 110 0.66 2.18 -5.34
CA VAL A 110 -0.14 1.55 -4.28
C VAL A 110 -1.22 0.70 -4.93
N ALA A 111 -1.29 -0.58 -4.58
CA ALA A 111 -2.38 -1.49 -4.92
C ALA A 111 -3.33 -1.68 -3.73
#